data_AF-A0A8S3YT58-F1
#
_entry.id   AF-A0A8S3YT58-F1
#
_cell.length_a   1.000
_cell.length_b   1.000
_cell.length_c   1.000
_cell.angle_alpha   90.00
_cell.angle_beta   90.00
_cell.angle_gamma   90.00
#
_symmetry.space_group_name_H-M   'P 1'
#
loop_
_entity.id
_entity.type
_entity.pdbx_description
1 polymer ?
#
loop_
_entity_poly.entity_id
_entity_poly.type
_entity_poly.pdbx_seq_one_letter_code
_entity_poly.pdbx_strand_id
1 'polypeptide(L)'
;MSTTSIKKGLSWALKALQILTVRKMLSRPIPRSEIADHCSSQSCWMVVNNKVYDVTRFLRMHPGGEDIILEYGGHDATSAFIDKGHSPDAYGMLTEYCIGRVVKADWFPEKNFT
;
A
#
# COMPACT_ATOMS: atom_id res chain seq x y z
N MET A 1 -2.21 24.05 42.92
CA MET A 1 -1.51 24.21 41.61
C MET A 1 -1.37 22.81 41.00
N SER A 2 -2.35 22.33 40.23
CA SER A 2 -2.49 22.42 38.76
C SER A 2 -1.27 21.92 37.98
N THR A 3 -1.41 20.77 37.28
CA THR A 3 -0.74 20.48 35.98
C THR A 3 -1.39 19.33 35.17
N THR A 4 -2.41 18.60 35.66
CA THR A 4 -2.93 17.40 34.96
C THR A 4 -3.74 17.69 33.67
N SER A 5 -4.18 18.93 33.42
CA SER A 5 -5.13 19.22 32.34
C SER A 5 -4.49 19.44 30.94
N ILE A 6 -3.19 19.75 30.86
CA ILE A 6 -2.56 20.16 29.57
C ILE A 6 -2.04 18.95 28.76
N LYS A 7 -1.70 17.82 29.41
CA LYS A 7 -1.08 16.67 28.74
C LYS A 7 -2.05 15.81 27.92
N LYS A 8 -3.35 15.81 28.24
CA LYS A 8 -4.36 15.06 27.45
C LYS A 8 -4.67 15.75 26.12
N GLY A 9 -4.56 17.08 26.08
CA GLY A 9 -4.80 17.92 24.89
C GLY A 9 -3.81 17.66 23.74
N LEU A 10 -2.53 17.53 24.05
CA LEU A 10 -1.49 17.26 23.05
C LEU A 10 -1.59 15.83 22.48
N SER A 11 -2.02 14.86 23.29
CA SER A 11 -2.10 13.45 22.89
C SER A 11 -3.19 13.17 21.85
N TRP A 12 -4.38 13.77 21.98
CA TRP A 12 -5.46 13.58 21.00
C TRP A 12 -5.14 14.29 19.67
N ALA A 13 -4.52 15.46 19.72
CA ALA A 13 -4.15 16.21 18.52
C ALA A 13 -3.06 15.48 17.72
N LEU A 14 -2.06 14.90 18.40
CA LEU A 14 -1.03 14.08 17.74
C LEU A 14 -1.61 12.79 17.14
N LYS A 15 -2.50 12.09 17.86
CA LYS A 15 -3.20 10.91 17.30
C LYS A 15 -4.09 11.29 16.11
N ALA A 16 -4.84 12.38 16.21
CA ALA A 16 -5.68 12.87 15.12
C ALA A 16 -4.84 13.29 13.90
N LEU A 17 -3.72 13.98 14.10
CA LEU A 17 -2.81 14.37 13.03
C LEU A 17 -2.16 13.15 12.36
N GLN A 18 -1.75 12.14 13.14
CA GLN A 18 -1.27 10.86 12.62
C GLN A 18 -2.34 10.17 11.77
N ILE A 19 -3.58 10.09 12.27
CA ILE A 19 -4.72 9.48 11.55
C ILE A 19 -5.05 10.26 10.26
N LEU A 20 -5.09 11.59 10.32
CA LEU A 20 -5.35 12.45 9.16
C LEU A 20 -4.25 12.34 8.11
N THR A 21 -2.99 12.21 8.54
CA THR A 21 -1.84 12.07 7.63
C THR A 21 -1.83 10.70 6.96
N VAL A 22 -2.09 9.62 7.71
CA VAL A 22 -2.26 8.27 7.15
C VAL A 22 -3.45 8.22 6.19
N ARG A 23 -4.58 8.85 6.53
CA ARG A 23 -5.73 8.99 5.62
C ARG A 23 -5.37 9.72 4.34
N LYS A 24 -4.59 10.80 4.43
CA LYS A 24 -4.14 11.58 3.28
C LYS A 24 -3.21 10.76 2.38
N MET A 25 -2.24 10.03 2.94
CA MET A 25 -1.38 9.10 2.19
C MET A 25 -2.18 8.00 1.49
N LEU A 26 -3.08 7.32 2.21
CA LEU A 26 -3.96 6.29 1.64
C LEU A 26 -4.95 6.82 0.58
N SER A 27 -5.12 8.14 0.51
CA SER A 27 -5.97 8.83 -0.47
C SER A 27 -5.19 9.45 -1.64
N ARG A 28 -3.86 9.27 -1.72
CA ARG A 28 -3.07 9.79 -2.86
C ARG A 28 -3.56 9.10 -4.14
N PRO A 29 -4.11 9.83 -5.13
CA PRO A 29 -4.44 9.28 -6.43
C PRO A 29 -3.17 9.20 -7.28
N ILE A 30 -2.88 8.02 -7.85
CA ILE A 30 -1.66 7.76 -8.62
C ILE A 30 -2.06 7.24 -10.02
N PRO A 31 -1.64 7.88 -11.11
CA PRO A 31 -1.94 7.44 -12.47
C PRO A 31 -1.13 6.18 -12.82
N ARG A 32 -1.65 5.35 -13.73
CA ARG A 32 -0.95 4.13 -14.15
C ARG A 32 0.41 4.37 -14.79
N SER A 33 0.56 5.51 -15.47
CA SER A 33 1.83 5.90 -16.08
C SER A 33 2.93 6.08 -15.04
N GLU A 34 2.61 6.70 -13.90
CA GLU A 34 3.57 6.86 -12.81
C GLU A 34 3.91 5.51 -12.20
N ILE A 35 2.92 4.64 -11.95
CA ILE A 35 3.14 3.31 -11.39
C ILE A 35 4.10 2.48 -12.27
N ALA A 36 3.94 2.57 -13.60
CA ALA A 36 4.76 1.83 -14.57
C ALA A 36 6.26 2.18 -14.51
N ASP A 37 6.62 3.38 -14.04
CA ASP A 37 8.02 3.81 -13.88
C ASP A 37 8.72 3.08 -12.70
N HIS A 38 7.96 2.43 -11.82
CA HIS A 38 8.45 1.71 -10.65
C HIS A 38 8.46 0.19 -10.87
N CYS A 39 9.25 -0.27 -11.84
CA CYS A 39 9.32 -1.67 -12.29
C CYS A 39 10.70 -2.35 -12.10
N SER A 40 11.51 -1.89 -11.14
CA SER A 40 12.87 -2.41 -10.93
C SER A 40 13.17 -2.76 -9.47
N SER A 41 14.23 -3.52 -9.21
CA SER A 41 14.65 -3.87 -7.83
C SER A 41 15.03 -2.68 -6.95
N GLN A 42 15.33 -1.52 -7.56
CA GLN A 42 15.65 -0.28 -6.84
C GLN A 42 14.40 0.57 -6.58
N SER A 43 13.30 0.27 -7.27
CA SER A 43 12.07 1.04 -7.27
C SER A 43 10.95 0.15 -7.84
N CYS A 44 10.23 -0.55 -6.96
CA CYS A 44 9.23 -1.55 -7.32
C CYS A 44 7.90 -1.23 -6.66
N TRP A 45 6.93 -0.79 -7.45
CA TRP A 45 5.55 -0.62 -7.02
C TRP A 45 4.68 -1.71 -7.63
N MET A 46 3.62 -2.08 -6.94
CA MET A 46 2.63 -3.01 -7.47
C MET A 46 1.22 -2.58 -7.08
N VAL A 47 0.23 -3.04 -7.85
CA VAL A 47 -1.18 -2.79 -7.56
C VAL A 47 -1.84 -4.07 -7.05
N VAL A 48 -2.60 -3.95 -5.95
CA VAL A 48 -3.49 -5.00 -5.46
C VAL A 48 -4.83 -4.35 -5.06
N ASN A 49 -5.92 -4.76 -5.69
CA ASN A 49 -7.26 -4.20 -5.51
C ASN A 49 -7.29 -2.66 -5.66
N ASN A 50 -6.70 -2.15 -6.75
CA ASN A 50 -6.60 -0.73 -7.08
C ASN A 50 -5.90 0.15 -6.00
N LYS A 51 -5.19 -0.46 -5.06
CA LYS A 51 -4.27 0.21 -4.13
C LYS A 51 -2.84 0.02 -4.62
N VAL A 52 -2.01 1.04 -4.43
CA VAL A 52 -0.61 1.04 -4.88
C VAL A 52 0.29 0.84 -3.68
N TYR A 53 1.24 -0.09 -3.81
CA TYR A 53 2.16 -0.48 -2.76
C TYR A 53 3.59 -0.29 -3.22
N ASP A 54 4.41 0.41 -2.43
CA ASP A 54 5.85 0.44 -2.63
C ASP A 54 6.48 -0.74 -1.89
N VAL A 55 6.78 -1.79 -2.64
CA VAL A 55 7.31 -3.06 -2.12
C VAL A 55 8.83 -3.15 -2.28
N THR A 56 9.51 -2.07 -2.67
CA THR A 56 10.96 -2.04 -2.92
C THR A 56 11.77 -2.63 -1.77
N ARG A 57 11.42 -2.26 -0.52
CA ARG A 57 12.10 -2.77 0.68
C ARG A 57 11.68 -4.19 1.05
N PHE A 58 10.50 -4.63 0.61
CA PHE A 58 9.94 -5.93 0.91
C PHE A 58 10.47 -7.03 -0.02
N LEU A 59 11.00 -6.70 -1.20
CA LEU A 59 11.49 -7.66 -2.20
C LEU A 59 12.31 -8.81 -1.57
N ARG A 60 13.34 -8.46 -0.79
CA ARG A 60 14.25 -9.43 -0.16
C ARG A 60 13.66 -10.19 1.04
N MET A 61 12.51 -9.74 1.53
CA MET A 61 11.80 -10.34 2.66
C MET A 61 10.62 -11.22 2.19
N HIS A 62 10.29 -11.21 0.90
CA HIS A 62 9.17 -11.97 0.37
C HIS A 62 9.44 -13.47 0.44
N PRO A 63 8.63 -14.28 1.16
CA PRO A 63 8.86 -15.72 1.28
C PRO A 63 8.81 -16.48 -0.05
N GLY A 64 8.11 -15.94 -1.07
CA GLY A 64 8.05 -16.50 -2.42
C GLY A 64 9.23 -16.14 -3.32
N GLY A 65 10.19 -15.34 -2.84
CA GLY A 65 11.33 -14.83 -3.62
C GLY A 65 11.07 -13.46 -4.25
N GLU A 66 12.14 -12.68 -4.47
CA GLU A 66 12.03 -11.33 -5.05
C GLU A 66 11.59 -11.34 -6.51
N ASP A 67 12.02 -12.35 -7.29
CA ASP A 67 11.74 -12.47 -8.71
C ASP A 67 10.23 -12.47 -9.02
N ILE A 68 9.43 -13.16 -8.19
CA ILE A 68 7.98 -13.22 -8.34
C ILE A 68 7.32 -11.85 -8.17
N ILE A 69 7.85 -10.97 -7.30
CA ILE A 69 7.33 -9.61 -7.17
C ILE A 69 7.78 -8.75 -8.36
N LEU A 70 9.03 -8.91 -8.80
CA LEU A 70 9.58 -8.14 -9.90
C LEU A 70 8.84 -8.37 -11.22
N GLU A 71 8.28 -9.57 -11.46
CA GLU A 71 7.38 -9.85 -12.59
C GLU A 71 6.14 -8.93 -12.64
N TYR A 72 5.71 -8.41 -11.49
CA TYR A 72 4.57 -7.51 -11.37
C TYR A 72 4.96 -6.06 -11.03
N GLY A 73 6.26 -5.73 -11.06
CA GLY A 73 6.73 -4.37 -10.88
C GLY A 73 6.10 -3.42 -11.90
N GLY A 74 5.45 -2.36 -11.43
CA GLY A 74 4.72 -1.39 -12.24
C GLY A 74 3.35 -1.86 -12.75
N HIS A 75 2.84 -3.00 -12.28
CA HIS A 75 1.63 -3.65 -12.81
C HIS A 75 0.63 -4.08 -11.72
N ASP A 76 -0.54 -4.54 -12.17
CA ASP A 76 -1.56 -5.14 -11.30
C ASP A 76 -1.25 -6.61 -11.02
N ALA A 77 -1.06 -6.90 -9.75
CA ALA A 77 -0.77 -8.22 -9.20
C ALA A 77 -1.99 -8.84 -8.51
N THR A 78 -3.17 -8.21 -8.59
CA THR A 78 -4.36 -8.64 -7.84
C THR A 78 -4.66 -10.12 -8.01
N SER A 79 -4.68 -10.62 -9.26
CA SER A 79 -4.96 -12.05 -9.51
C SER A 79 -3.87 -12.95 -8.94
N ALA A 80 -2.60 -12.66 -9.20
CA ALA A 80 -1.49 -13.45 -8.68
C ALA A 80 -1.47 -13.51 -7.15
N PHE A 81 -1.77 -12.38 -6.49
CA PHE A 81 -1.84 -12.30 -5.05
C PHE A 81 -2.96 -13.17 -4.47
N ILE A 82 -4.14 -13.17 -5.10
CA ILE A 82 -5.30 -13.96 -4.69
C ILE A 82 -5.08 -15.45 -4.99
N ASP A 83 -4.67 -15.79 -6.20
CA ASP A 83 -4.47 -17.16 -6.67
C ASP A 83 -3.42 -17.91 -5.85
N LYS A 84 -2.41 -17.18 -5.34
CA LYS A 84 -1.40 -17.76 -4.45
C LYS A 84 -1.95 -18.14 -3.06
N GLY A 85 -3.07 -17.56 -2.63
CA GLY A 85 -3.71 -17.86 -1.35
C GLY A 85 -2.99 -17.24 -0.14
N HIS A 86 -2.57 -15.98 -0.25
CA HIS A 86 -1.94 -15.27 0.87
C HIS A 86 -2.84 -15.23 2.13
N SER A 87 -2.23 -15.40 3.31
CA SER A 87 -2.93 -15.40 4.60
C SER A 87 -3.48 -14.00 4.96
N PRO A 88 -4.45 -13.90 5.90
CA PRO A 88 -4.92 -12.62 6.42
C PRO A 88 -3.79 -11.72 6.95
N ASP A 89 -2.76 -12.31 7.56
CA ASP A 89 -1.59 -11.58 8.04
C ASP A 89 -0.79 -10.95 6.90
N ALA A 90 -0.64 -11.65 5.77
CA ALA A 90 -0.01 -11.09 4.58
C ALA A 90 -0.81 -9.91 3.99
N TYR A 91 -2.15 -9.96 4.03
CA TYR A 91 -2.99 -8.80 3.71
C TYR A 91 -2.79 -7.64 4.70
N GLY A 92 -2.57 -7.95 5.98
CA GLY A 92 -2.21 -6.97 7.00
C GLY A 92 -0.89 -6.27 6.67
N MET A 93 0.14 -7.05 6.30
CA MET A 93 1.46 -6.52 5.95
C MET A 93 1.42 -5.58 4.74
N LEU A 94 0.59 -5.84 3.73
CA LEU A 94 0.41 -4.93 2.59
C LEU A 94 0.08 -3.50 3.04
N THR A 95 -0.66 -3.32 4.14
CA THR A 95 -1.06 -1.99 4.59
C THR A 95 0.12 -1.09 4.95
N GLU A 96 1.26 -1.66 5.37
CA GLU A 96 2.49 -0.92 5.71
C GLU A 96 3.19 -0.33 4.47
N TYR A 97 2.98 -0.96 3.31
CA TYR A 97 3.60 -0.56 2.04
C TYR A 97 2.67 0.30 1.18
N CYS A 98 1.44 0.57 1.62
CA CYS A 98 0.45 1.29 0.84
C CYS A 98 0.78 2.79 0.74
N ILE A 99 0.96 3.27 -0.48
CA ILE A 99 1.32 4.67 -0.78
C ILE A 99 0.20 5.47 -1.43
N GLY A 100 -0.91 4.81 -1.81
CA GLY A 100 -2.04 5.45 -2.46
C GLY A 100 -2.97 4.49 -3.16
N ARG A 101 -3.72 5.02 -4.13
CA ARG A 101 -4.68 4.30 -4.95
C ARG A 101 -4.55 4.71 -6.41
N VAL A 102 -4.85 3.77 -7.30
CA VAL A 102 -4.92 4.06 -8.73
C VAL A 102 -6.02 5.12 -8.96
N VAL A 103 -5.76 6.10 -9.82
CA VAL A 103 -6.78 7.08 -10.24
C VAL A 103 -7.99 6.35 -10.81
N LYS A 104 -9.20 6.81 -10.50
CA LYS A 104 -10.44 6.11 -10.87
C LYS A 104 -10.60 5.86 -12.37
N ALA A 105 -10.11 6.79 -13.19
CA ALA A 105 -10.13 6.66 -14.65
C ALA A 105 -9.24 5.51 -15.17
N ASP A 106 -8.24 5.10 -14.39
CA ASP A 106 -7.24 4.09 -14.77
C ASP A 106 -7.42 2.79 -13.97
N TRP A 107 -8.53 2.61 -13.25
CA TRP A 107 -8.75 1.41 -12.44
C TRP A 107 -8.60 0.14 -13.26
N PHE A 108 -7.91 -0.84 -12.68
CA PHE A 108 -7.94 -2.20 -13.17
C PHE A 108 -9.34 -2.77 -12.91
N PRO A 109 -9.91 -3.51 -13.89
CA PRO A 109 -11.26 -4.05 -13.76
C PRO A 109 -11.34 -4.95 -12.53
N GLU A 110 -12.37 -4.72 -11.70
CA GLU A 110 -12.62 -5.58 -10.55
C GLU A 110 -12.93 -6.99 -11.04
N LYS A 111 -12.16 -7.96 -10.56
CA LYS A 111 -12.44 -9.37 -10.84
C LYS A 111 -13.44 -9.86 -9.81
N ASN A 112 -14.69 -10.05 -10.25
CA ASN A 112 -15.70 -10.77 -9.50
C ASN A 112 -15.33 -12.25 -9.52
N PHE A 113 -14.69 -12.73 -8.45
CA PHE A 113 -14.54 -14.17 -8.22
C PHE A 113 -15.90 -14.67 -7.71
N THR A 114 -16.67 -15.32 -8.58
CA THR A 114 -17.83 -16.16 -8.20
C THR A 114 -17.38 -17.46 -7.57
#